data_AF-B5BM48-F1
#
_entry.id   AF-B5BM48-F1
#
_cell.length_a   1.000
_cell.length_b   1.000
_cell.length_c   1.000
_cell.angle_alpha   90.00
_cell.angle_beta   90.00
_cell.angle_gamma   90.00
#
_symmetry.space_group_name_H-M   'P 1'
#
loop_
_entity.id
_entity.type
_entity.pdbx_description
1 polymer ?
#
loop_
_entity_poly.entity_id
_entity_poly.type
_entity_poly.pdbx_seq_one_letter_code
_entity_poly.pdbx_strand_id
1 'polypeptide(L)'
;MHGAGLTHLLFLPDWAAVFEIYNCGDPGCYSDLARLRGVKYYTWPEAKINLIRSDEEGKHPQSGEKHLKFANYHVDPIEFREQVRKMVDHVRAHPKFINSRRAQKRKQEERMAEQNKKEL
;
A
#
# COMPACT_ATOMS: atom_id res chain seq x y z
N MET A 1 -3.16 -2.50 10.17
CA MET A 1 -2.28 -1.91 9.14
C MET A 1 -0.85 -2.11 9.64
N HIS A 2 0.02 -2.78 8.87
CA HIS A 2 1.41 -2.98 9.29
C HIS A 2 2.27 -1.83 8.78
N GLY A 3 3.23 -1.36 9.56
CA GLY A 3 4.23 -0.41 9.08
C GLY A 3 5.05 -1.08 7.99
N ALA A 4 4.83 -0.70 6.74
CA ALA A 4 5.57 -1.26 5.62
C ALA A 4 6.95 -0.60 5.55
N GLY A 5 7.91 -1.03 6.38
CA GLY A 5 9.29 -0.52 6.31
C GLY A 5 9.92 -0.71 4.93
N LEU A 6 11.07 -0.08 4.68
CA LEU A 6 11.81 -0.09 3.41
C LEU A 6 11.85 -1.47 2.72
N THR A 7 12.04 -2.54 3.48
CA THR A 7 12.06 -3.93 2.98
C THR A 7 10.78 -4.33 2.25
N HIS A 8 9.60 -3.90 2.72
CA HIS A 8 8.33 -4.27 2.09
C HIS A 8 8.17 -3.60 0.73
N LEU A 9 8.67 -2.37 0.56
CA LEU A 9 8.63 -1.63 -0.71
C LEU A 9 9.44 -2.32 -1.81
N LEU A 10 10.55 -2.98 -1.47
CA LEU A 10 11.38 -3.70 -2.44
C LEU A 10 10.65 -4.87 -3.11
N PHE A 11 9.76 -5.54 -2.39
CA PHE A 11 9.02 -6.71 -2.89
C PHE A 11 7.66 -6.38 -3.50
N LEU A 12 7.24 -5.11 -3.47
CA LEU A 12 6.01 -4.71 -4.12
C LEU A 12 6.12 -4.95 -5.63
N PRO A 13 5.07 -5.45 -6.30
CA PRO A 13 5.04 -5.49 -7.75
C PRO A 13 5.04 -4.08 -8.32
N ASP A 14 5.51 -3.91 -9.55
CA ASP A 14 5.61 -2.58 -10.21
C ASP A 14 4.27 -1.84 -10.33
N TRP A 15 3.16 -2.58 -10.30
CA TRP A 15 1.81 -2.03 -10.37
C TRP A 15 1.23 -1.68 -9.00
N ALA A 16 1.99 -1.85 -7.92
CA ALA A 16 1.53 -1.55 -6.57
C ALA A 16 1.31 -0.05 -6.35
N ALA A 17 0.48 0.25 -5.34
CA ALA A 17 0.27 1.58 -4.82
C ALA A 17 0.54 1.59 -3.31
N VAL A 18 1.16 2.66 -2.82
CA VAL A 18 1.47 2.89 -1.41
C VAL A 18 0.62 4.04 -0.90
N PHE A 19 0.00 3.86 0.27
CA PHE A 19 -0.74 4.90 0.96
C PHE A 19 -0.03 5.25 2.26
N GLU A 20 0.43 6.50 2.38
CA GLU A 20 0.94 7.04 3.63
C GLU A 20 -0.20 7.68 4.41
N ILE A 21 -0.49 7.09 5.57
CA ILE A 21 -1.57 7.54 6.45
C ILE A 21 -1.23 8.88 7.11
N TYR A 22 0.03 9.12 7.45
CA TYR A 22 0.44 10.38 8.04
C TYR A 22 1.93 10.61 7.79
N ASN A 23 2.28 11.78 7.26
CA ASN A 23 3.66 12.19 7.10
C ASN A 23 4.17 12.76 8.43
N CYS A 24 5.07 12.04 9.08
CA CYS A 24 5.64 12.47 10.36
C CYS A 24 6.79 13.50 10.22
N GLY A 25 7.11 13.95 9.00
CA GLY A 25 8.18 14.92 8.73
C GLY A 25 9.59 14.33 8.72
N ASP A 26 9.72 13.00 8.83
CA ASP A 26 11.02 12.32 8.86
C ASP A 26 11.72 12.36 7.48
N PRO A 27 13.04 12.61 7.42
CA PRO A 27 13.85 12.39 6.23
C PRO A 27 13.75 10.91 5.78
N GLY A 28 13.57 10.66 4.47
CA GLY A 28 13.38 9.28 3.97
C GLY A 28 11.94 8.75 4.12
N CYS A 29 10.96 9.65 4.18
CA CYS A 29 9.52 9.37 4.16
C CYS A 29 9.10 8.47 2.98
N TYR A 30 7.94 7.80 3.12
CA TYR A 30 7.44 6.82 2.14
C TYR A 30 7.23 7.39 0.74
N SER A 31 7.06 8.70 0.60
CA SER A 31 6.98 9.37 -0.71
C SER A 31 8.25 9.17 -1.53
N ASP A 32 9.42 9.36 -0.92
CA ASP A 32 10.71 9.18 -1.60
C ASP A 32 10.99 7.72 -1.93
N LEU A 33 10.68 6.81 -0.99
CA LEU A 33 10.83 5.38 -1.24
C LEU A 33 9.92 4.89 -2.36
N ALA A 34 8.67 5.36 -2.41
CA ALA A 34 7.73 5.03 -3.48
C ALA A 34 8.22 5.57 -4.83
N ARG A 35 8.74 6.81 -4.84
CA ARG A 35 9.35 7.43 -6.03
C ARG A 35 10.57 6.66 -6.53
N LEU A 36 11.49 6.27 -5.64
CA LEU A 36 12.67 5.47 -5.98
C LEU A 36 12.30 4.08 -6.51
N ARG A 37 11.29 3.44 -5.91
CA ARG A 37 10.78 2.13 -6.37
C ARG A 37 9.97 2.24 -7.66
N GLY A 38 9.51 3.43 -8.04
CA GLY A 38 8.66 3.66 -9.21
C GLY A 38 7.22 3.14 -9.02
N VAL A 39 6.74 3.09 -7.78
CA VAL A 39 5.35 2.71 -7.45
C VAL A 39 4.52 3.94 -7.11
N LYS A 40 3.20 3.86 -7.33
CA LYS A 40 2.33 5.02 -7.15
C LYS A 40 2.17 5.35 -5.67
N TYR A 41 2.46 6.60 -5.32
CA TYR A 41 2.30 7.14 -3.98
C TYR A 41 0.94 7.86 -3.83
N TYR A 42 0.30 7.62 -2.69
CA TYR A 42 -0.91 8.30 -2.23
C TYR A 42 -0.73 8.73 -0.78
N THR A 43 -1.37 9.84 -0.43
CA THR A 43 -1.56 10.28 0.95
C THR A 43 -2.87 11.06 1.03
N TRP A 44 -3.23 11.55 2.21
CA TRP A 44 -4.44 12.33 2.41
C TRP A 44 -4.37 13.65 1.64
N PRO A 45 -5.49 14.07 1.01
CA PRO A 45 -5.60 15.42 0.49
C PRO A 45 -5.42 16.43 1.63
N GLU A 46 -4.75 17.54 1.36
CA GLU A 46 -4.47 18.59 2.35
C GLU A 46 -5.74 19.04 3.09
N ALA A 47 -6.83 19.25 2.35
CA ALA A 47 -8.14 19.62 2.89
C ALA A 47 -8.81 18.58 3.79
N LYS A 48 -8.22 17.38 3.93
CA LYS A 48 -8.77 16.25 4.71
C LYS A 48 -7.80 15.72 5.76
N ILE A 49 -6.64 16.37 5.95
CA ILE A 49 -5.67 15.99 6.98
C ILE A 49 -6.29 16.08 8.38
N ASN A 50 -7.22 17.00 8.60
CA ASN A 50 -7.97 17.16 9.85
C ASN A 50 -8.86 15.96 10.21
N LEU A 51 -9.08 15.01 9.28
CA LEU A 51 -9.79 13.75 9.56
C LEU A 51 -8.89 12.68 10.20
N ILE A 52 -7.59 12.95 10.29
CA ILE A 52 -6.60 12.13 10.95
C ILE A 52 -6.41 12.67 12.35
N ARG A 53 -6.52 11.79 13.34
CA ARG A 53 -6.37 12.15 14.76
C ARG A 53 -5.45 11.15 15.43
N SER A 54 -4.72 11.60 16.42
CA SER A 54 -3.96 10.74 17.31
C SER A 54 -4.29 11.11 18.75
N ASP A 55 -4.49 10.10 19.60
CA ASP A 55 -4.82 10.33 21.01
C ASP A 55 -3.60 10.81 21.80
N GLU A 56 -2.40 10.42 21.37
CA GLU A 56 -1.14 10.72 22.05
C GLU A 56 0.07 10.56 21.12
N GLU A 57 1.11 11.36 21.35
CA GLU A 57 2.40 11.16 20.68
C GLU A 57 3.02 9.86 21.19
N GLY A 58 3.16 8.87 20.31
CA GLY A 58 3.75 7.59 20.65
C GLY A 58 5.19 7.73 21.12
N LYS A 59 5.67 6.76 21.90
CA LYS A 59 7.04 6.78 22.46
C LYS A 59 7.96 5.90 21.65
N HIS A 60 9.16 6.41 21.33
CA HIS A 60 10.20 5.63 20.68
C HIS A 60 10.58 4.42 21.56
N PRO A 61 10.61 3.18 21.05
CA PRO A 61 10.83 1.99 21.87
C PRO A 61 12.18 1.97 22.62
N GLN A 62 13.21 2.59 22.04
CA GLN A 62 14.57 2.63 22.61
C GLN A 62 14.88 3.89 23.42
N SER A 63 14.58 5.11 22.92
CA SER A 63 14.86 6.35 23.64
C SER A 63 13.75 6.78 24.60
N GLY A 64 12.53 6.26 24.47
CA GLY A 64 11.36 6.66 25.26
C GLY A 64 10.81 8.05 24.91
N GLU A 65 11.47 8.77 23.99
CA GLU A 65 11.07 10.10 23.54
C GLU A 65 9.78 10.05 22.73
N LYS A 66 8.98 11.11 22.84
CA LYS A 66 7.75 11.25 22.08
C LYS A 66 8.08 11.47 20.60
N HIS A 67 7.42 10.72 19.74
CA HIS A 67 7.65 10.77 18.30
C HIS A 67 6.42 10.27 17.54
N LEU A 68 5.93 11.09 16.61
CA LEU A 68 4.68 10.89 15.85
C LEU A 68 4.63 9.57 15.06
N LYS A 69 5.79 9.07 14.60
CA LYS A 69 5.92 7.76 13.94
C LYS A 69 5.39 6.58 14.77
N PHE A 70 5.44 6.66 16.09
CA PHE A 70 5.01 5.58 16.99
C PHE A 70 3.61 5.81 17.55
N ALA A 71 2.93 6.87 17.11
CA ALA A 71 1.60 7.21 17.57
C ALA A 71 0.54 6.29 16.93
N ASN A 72 -0.53 6.04 17.66
CA ASN A 72 -1.72 5.40 17.10
C ASN A 72 -2.58 6.46 16.42
N TYR A 73 -2.95 6.21 15.16
CA TYR A 73 -3.78 7.13 14.37
C TYR A 73 -5.17 6.55 14.15
N HIS A 74 -6.15 7.40 14.35
CA HIS A 74 -7.55 7.20 13.97
C HIS A 74 -7.80 7.95 12.67
N VAL A 75 -8.53 7.31 11.77
CA VAL A 75 -8.86 7.85 10.45
C VAL A 75 -10.35 7.74 10.22
N ASP A 76 -10.91 8.69 9.46
CA ASP A 76 -12.29 8.55 9.00
C ASP A 76 -12.41 7.35 8.04
N PRO A 77 -13.28 6.36 8.35
CA PRO A 77 -13.37 5.14 7.56
C PRO A 77 -13.96 5.36 6.16
N ILE A 78 -14.82 6.39 5.98
CA ILE A 78 -15.43 6.70 4.69
C ILE A 78 -14.37 7.28 3.77
N GLU A 79 -13.61 8.27 4.25
CA GLU A 79 -12.55 8.87 3.47
C GLU A 79 -11.41 7.89 3.19
N PHE A 80 -11.04 7.07 4.18
CA PHE A 80 -10.03 6.02 3.98
C PHE A 80 -10.45 5.08 2.83
N ARG A 81 -11.72 4.66 2.80
CA ARG A 81 -12.25 3.85 1.72
C ARG A 81 -12.20 4.55 0.36
N GLU A 82 -12.48 5.85 0.29
CA GLU A 82 -12.38 6.61 -0.95
C GLU A 82 -10.94 6.71 -1.47
N GLN A 83 -9.96 6.87 -0.57
CA GLN A 83 -8.54 6.85 -0.95
C GLN A 83 -8.12 5.46 -1.45
N VAL A 84 -8.53 4.39 -0.76
CA VAL A 84 -8.27 3.01 -1.19
C VAL A 84 -8.92 2.73 -2.56
N ARG A 85 -10.11 3.26 -2.83
CA ARG A 85 -10.78 3.10 -4.14
C ARG A 85 -9.94 3.67 -5.29
N LYS A 86 -9.37 4.86 -5.12
CA LYS A 86 -8.46 5.45 -6.12
C LYS A 86 -7.22 4.60 -6.37
N MET A 87 -6.68 3.97 -5.33
CA MET A 87 -5.55 3.05 -5.47
C MET A 87 -5.95 1.80 -6.24
N VAL A 88 -7.13 1.24 -5.95
CA VAL A 88 -7.67 0.08 -6.66
C VAL A 88 -7.84 0.40 -8.14
N ASP A 89 -8.38 1.58 -8.47
CA ASP A 89 -8.55 2.02 -9.85
C ASP A 89 -7.21 2.13 -10.58
N HIS A 90 -6.19 2.70 -9.92
CA HIS A 90 -4.82 2.75 -10.45
C HIS A 90 -4.24 1.36 -10.75
N VAL A 91 -4.33 0.44 -9.78
CA VAL A 91 -3.83 -0.94 -9.93
C VAL A 91 -4.54 -1.65 -11.07
N ARG A 92 -5.88 -1.54 -11.14
CA ARG A 92 -6.70 -2.19 -12.17
C ARG A 92 -6.42 -1.67 -13.57
N ALA A 93 -6.11 -0.39 -13.71
CA ALA A 93 -5.75 0.23 -14.98
C ALA A 93 -4.28 -0.05 -15.40
N HIS A 94 -3.44 -0.56 -14.49
CA HIS A 94 -2.01 -0.71 -14.76
C HIS A 94 -1.73 -1.84 -15.77
N PRO A 95 -1.02 -1.59 -16.89
CA PRO A 95 -0.77 -2.60 -17.93
C PRO A 95 -0.11 -3.88 -17.42
N LYS A 96 0.90 -3.76 -16.55
CA LYS A 96 1.57 -4.91 -15.92
C LYS A 96 0.63 -5.76 -15.05
N PHE A 97 -0.35 -5.15 -14.37
CA PHE A 97 -1.35 -5.89 -13.59
C PHE A 97 -2.29 -6.66 -14.51
N ILE A 98 -2.81 -6.01 -15.55
CA ILE A 98 -3.68 -6.63 -16.55
C ILE A 98 -2.98 -7.83 -17.21
N ASN A 99 -1.73 -7.66 -17.62
CA ASN A 99 -0.94 -8.72 -18.24
C ASN A 99 -0.66 -9.87 -17.26
N SER A 100 -0.35 -9.56 -15.99
CA SER A 100 -0.18 -10.56 -14.93
C SER A 100 -1.44 -11.39 -14.74
N ARG A 101 -2.61 -10.76 -14.67
CA ARG A 101 -3.91 -11.44 -14.55
C ARG A 101 -4.22 -12.35 -15.74
N ARG A 102 -3.94 -11.87 -16.96
CA ARG A 102 -4.09 -12.68 -18.19
C ARG A 102 -3.17 -13.90 -18.17
N ALA A 103 -1.92 -13.74 -17.75
CA ALA A 103 -0.97 -14.85 -17.64
C ALA A 103 -1.38 -15.88 -16.57
N GLN A 104 -1.88 -15.42 -15.41
CA GLN A 104 -2.39 -16.30 -14.36
C GLN A 104 -3.58 -17.14 -14.85
N LYS A 105 -4.52 -16.52 -15.58
CA LYS A 105 -5.69 -17.21 -16.13
C LYS A 105 -5.29 -18.33 -17.09
N ARG A 106 -4.38 -18.04 -18.04
CA ARG A 106 -3.86 -19.06 -18.97
C ARG A 106 -3.22 -20.25 -18.24
N LYS A 107 -2.36 -19.97 -17.25
CA LYS A 107 -1.73 -21.03 -16.43
C LYS A 107 -2.76 -21.86 -15.64
N GLN A 108 -3.89 -21.27 -15.26
CA GLN A 108 -4.94 -22.00 -14.57
C GLN A 108 -5.70 -22.92 -15.54
N GLU A 109 -6.03 -22.42 -16.73
CA GLU A 109 -6.67 -23.19 -17.79
C GLU A 109 -5.79 -24.38 -18.25
N GLU A 110 -4.50 -24.15 -18.44
CA GLU A 110 -3.52 -25.20 -18.78
C GLU A 110 -3.47 -26.30 -17.71
N ARG A 111 -3.42 -25.92 -16.42
CA ARG A 111 -3.43 -26.89 -15.31
C ARG A 111 -4.72 -27.69 -15.23
N MET A 112 -5.88 -27.05 -15.41
CA MET A 112 -7.16 -27.76 -15.42
C MET A 112 -7.25 -28.73 -16.61
N ALA A 113 -6.78 -28.32 -17.79
CA ALA A 113 -6.75 -29.21 -18.96
C ALA A 113 -5.82 -30.41 -18.75
N GLU A 114 -4.67 -30.22 -18.09
CA GLU A 114 -3.74 -31.32 -17.77
C GLU A 114 -4.33 -32.28 -16.73
N GLN A 115 -5.04 -31.77 -15.72
CA GLN A 115 -5.74 -32.59 -14.73
C GLN A 115 -6.82 -33.45 -15.39
N ASN A 116 -7.68 -32.85 -16.22
CA ASN A 116 -8.74 -33.58 -16.92
C ASN A 116 -8.17 -34.68 -17.84
N LYS A 117 -7.00 -34.48 -18.45
CA LYS A 117 -6.33 -35.51 -19.27
C LYS A 117 -5.76 -36.68 -18.45
N LYS A 118 -5.48 -36.48 -17.16
CA LYS A 118 -4.99 -37.53 -16.26
C LYS A 118 -6.13 -38.35 -15.63
N GLU A 119 -7.34 -37.80 -15.63
CA GLU A 119 -8.55 -38.43 -15.10
C GLU A 119 -9.33 -39.24 -16.16
N LEU A 120 -8.94 -39.12 -17.43
CA LEU A 120 -9.41 -39.91 -18.58
C LEU A 120 -8.45 -41.05 -18.91
#